data_AF-A0A399YGS0-F1
#
_entry.id   AF-A0A399YGS0-F1
#
_cell.length_a   1.000
_cell.length_b   1.000
_cell.length_c   1.000
_cell.angle_alpha   90.00
_cell.angle_beta   90.00
_cell.angle_gamma   90.00
#
_symmetry.space_group_name_H-M   'P 1'
#
loop_
_entity.id
_entity.type
_entity.pdbx_description
1 polymer ?
#
loop_
_entity_poly.entity_id
_entity_poly.type
_entity_poly.pdbx_seq_one_letter_code
_entity_poly.pdbx_strand_id
1 'polypeptide(L)' 'TGPVAHAVLASGAGFADALAAAPVATKYDSPVLLTRQASTPAPTLEAIIDLRVQDLTIAGGYSAVSLAVQEELEALVYP' A
#
# COMPACT_ATOMS: atom_id res chain seq x y z
N THR A 1 -6.43 -1.20 -17.43
CA THR A 1 -7.02 -1.24 -16.07
C THR A 1 -7.37 0.19 -15.71
N GLY A 2 -8.61 0.43 -15.26
CA GLY A 2 -9.07 1.77 -14.89
C GLY A 2 -8.45 2.23 -13.56
N PRO A 3 -8.66 3.51 -13.18
CA PRO A 3 -8.22 4.00 -11.88
C PRO A 3 -8.81 3.14 -10.75
N VAL A 4 -7.98 2.81 -9.76
CA VAL A 4 -8.37 1.98 -8.62
C VAL A 4 -8.55 2.91 -7.44
N ALA A 5 -9.78 2.99 -6.91
CA ALA A 5 -10.07 3.92 -5.81
C ALA A 5 -9.31 3.56 -4.53
N HIS A 6 -8.95 2.29 -4.33
CA HIS A 6 -8.39 1.80 -3.08
C HIS A 6 -7.25 0.79 -3.32
N ALA A 7 -6.18 0.86 -2.51
CA ALA A 7 -5.09 -0.11 -2.47
C ALA A 7 -4.76 -0.51 -1.03
N VAL A 8 -4.27 -1.74 -0.84
CA VAL A 8 -3.81 -2.20 0.48
C VAL A 8 -2.30 -2.31 0.48
N LEU A 9 -1.63 -1.61 1.38
CA LEU A 9 -0.19 -1.62 1.55
C LEU A 9 0.21 -2.56 2.69
N ALA A 10 1.11 -3.48 2.44
CA ALA A 10 1.65 -4.38 3.47
C ALA A 10 3.17 -4.32 3.50
N SER A 11 3.75 -4.66 4.66
CA SER A 11 5.20 -4.77 4.78
C SER A 11 5.70 -6.06 4.12
N GLY A 12 6.60 -5.93 3.14
CA GLY A 12 7.28 -7.07 2.52
C GLY A 12 8.28 -7.79 3.43
N ALA A 13 8.57 -7.24 4.61
CA ALA A 13 9.45 -7.86 5.61
C ALA A 13 8.73 -8.92 6.46
N GLY A 14 7.40 -8.78 6.62
CA GLY A 14 6.54 -9.74 7.31
C GLY A 14 5.56 -10.37 6.33
N PHE A 15 5.89 -11.54 5.79
CA PHE A 15 5.02 -12.29 4.84
C PHE A 15 3.58 -12.52 5.37
N ALA A 16 3.41 -12.47 6.69
CA ALA A 16 2.12 -12.59 7.38
C ALA A 16 1.16 -11.42 7.09
N ASP A 17 1.66 -10.19 6.96
CA ASP A 17 0.82 -9.00 6.78
C ASP A 17 0.25 -8.94 5.35
N ALA A 18 1.08 -9.28 4.36
CA ALA A 18 0.64 -9.36 2.96
C ALA A 18 -0.38 -10.50 2.73
N LEU A 19 -0.22 -11.62 3.45
CA LEU A 19 -1.17 -12.74 3.39
C LEU A 19 -2.51 -12.39 4.07
N ALA A 20 -2.47 -11.65 5.19
CA ALA A 20 -3.66 -11.15 5.86
C ALA A 20 -4.37 -10.02 5.07
N ALA A 21 -3.62 -9.27 4.25
CA ALA A 21 -4.14 -8.22 3.39
C ALA A 21 -4.91 -8.76 2.17
N ALA A 22 -4.58 -9.96 1.67
CA ALA A 22 -5.19 -10.55 0.48
C ALA A 22 -6.74 -10.64 0.50
N PRO A 23 -7.41 -11.12 1.57
CA PRO A 23 -8.87 -11.15 1.62
C PRO A 23 -9.50 -9.76 1.69
N VAL A 24 -8.85 -8.78 2.33
CA VAL A 24 -9.30 -7.38 2.36
C VAL A 24 -9.20 -6.78 0.97
N ALA A 25 -8.04 -6.91 0.33
CA ALA A 25 -7.81 -6.48 -1.04
C ALA A 25 -8.82 -7.07 -2.04
N THR A 26 -9.11 -8.37 -1.93
CA THR A 26 -10.11 -9.05 -2.79
C THR A 26 -11.52 -8.50 -2.57
N LYS A 27 -11.89 -8.17 -1.31
CA LYS A 27 -13.22 -7.60 -0.99
C LYS A 27 -13.43 -6.21 -1.62
N TYR A 28 -12.37 -5.43 -1.76
CA TYR A 28 -12.41 -4.06 -2.28
C TYR A 28 -11.94 -3.93 -3.74
N ASP A 29 -11.74 -5.06 -4.44
CA ASP A 29 -11.16 -5.09 -5.80
C ASP A 29 -9.85 -4.26 -5.88
N SER A 30 -9.07 -4.35 -4.82
CA SER A 30 -7.87 -3.54 -4.59
C SER A 30 -6.61 -4.39 -4.75
N PRO A 31 -5.54 -3.84 -5.32
CA PRO A 31 -4.25 -4.52 -5.34
C PRO A 31 -3.60 -4.49 -3.95
N VAL A 32 -2.82 -5.54 -3.65
CA VAL A 32 -1.88 -5.55 -2.53
C VAL A 32 -0.54 -5.03 -3.03
N LEU A 33 -0.10 -3.94 -2.44
CA LEU A 33 1.19 -3.31 -2.70
C LEU A 33 2.15 -3.59 -1.54
N LEU A 34 3.43 -3.80 -1.86
CA LEU A 34 4.44 -4.14 -0.86
C LEU A 34 5.37 -2.96 -0.61
N THR A 35 5.61 -2.63 0.66
CA THR A 35 6.60 -1.63 1.07
C THR A 35 7.63 -2.23 2.02
N ARG A 36 8.67 -1.47 2.37
CA ARG A 36 9.58 -1.81 3.48
C ARG A 36 9.32 -0.86 4.64
N GLN A 37 9.71 -1.28 5.84
CA GLN A 37 9.50 -0.50 7.05
C GLN A 37 9.99 0.95 6.94
N ALA A 38 11.20 1.15 6.39
CA ALA A 38 11.85 2.46 6.32
C ALA A 38 11.91 3.06 4.90
N SER A 39 11.34 2.39 3.88
CA SER A 39 11.37 2.90 2.51
C SER A 39 10.32 2.24 1.62
N THR A 40 9.79 3.01 0.68
CA THR A 40 8.91 2.48 -0.37
C THR A 40 9.72 2.13 -1.62
N PRO A 41 9.66 0.90 -2.14
CA PRO A 41 10.31 0.55 -3.40
C PRO A 41 9.75 1.37 -4.57
N ALA A 42 10.60 1.78 -5.52
CA ALA A 42 10.17 2.52 -6.71
C ALA A 42 9.01 1.86 -7.49
N PRO A 43 8.98 0.53 -7.71
CA PRO A 43 7.86 -0.12 -8.39
C PRO A 43 6.51 0.04 -7.66
N THR A 44 6.54 0.18 -6.34
CA THR A 44 5.35 0.39 -5.52
C THR A 44 4.82 1.81 -5.69
N LEU A 45 5.71 2.81 -5.74
CA LEU A 45 5.35 4.20 -6.01
C LEU A 45 4.77 4.36 -7.41
N GLU A 46 5.42 3.74 -8.41
CA GLU A 46 4.93 3.75 -9.80
C GLU A 46 3.53 3.12 -9.90
N ALA A 47 3.29 2.00 -9.22
CA ALA A 47 1.97 1.39 -9.17
C ALA A 47 0.91 2.31 -8.56
N ILE A 48 1.22 3.03 -7.48
CA ILE A 48 0.28 3.99 -6.86
C ILE A 48 -0.11 5.10 -7.86
N ILE A 49 0.88 5.62 -8.59
CA ILE A 49 0.69 6.68 -9.58
C ILE A 49 -0.11 6.17 -10.78
N ASP A 50 0.29 5.04 -11.35
CA ASP A 50 -0.35 4.45 -12.54
C ASP A 50 -1.81 4.06 -12.28
N LEU A 51 -2.08 3.54 -11.09
CA LEU A 51 -3.42 3.16 -10.66
C LEU A 51 -4.25 4.36 -10.17
N ARG A 52 -3.62 5.54 -10.00
CA ARG A 52 -4.22 6.75 -9.40
C ARG A 52 -4.99 6.44 -8.13
N VAL A 53 -4.31 5.80 -7.18
CA VAL A 53 -4.91 5.39 -5.92
C VAL A 53 -5.40 6.61 -5.14
N GLN A 54 -6.64 6.55 -4.64
CA GLN A 54 -7.29 7.60 -3.85
C GLN A 54 -7.33 7.29 -2.36
N ASP A 55 -7.23 6.01 -1.99
CA ASP A 55 -7.23 5.57 -0.60
C ASP A 55 -6.26 4.40 -0.40
N LEU A 56 -5.50 4.45 0.69
CA LEU A 56 -4.44 3.50 0.99
C LEU A 56 -4.63 2.94 2.40
N THR A 57 -4.99 1.67 2.49
CA THR A 57 -5.06 0.96 3.77
C THR A 57 -3.72 0.31 4.08
N ILE A 58 -3.09 0.68 5.19
CA ILE A 58 -1.87 0.02 5.67
C ILE A 58 -2.24 -1.20 6.53
N ALA A 59 -1.92 -2.39 6.03
CA ALA A 59 -2.00 -3.65 6.76
C ALA A 59 -0.72 -3.86 7.58
N GLY A 60 -0.79 -3.50 8.86
CA GLY A 60 0.32 -3.58 9.81
C GLY A 60 0.36 -2.36 10.73
N GLY A 61 1.22 -2.40 11.75
CA GLY A 61 1.49 -1.25 12.63
C GLY A 61 2.72 -0.44 12.20
N TYR A 62 3.08 0.57 12.99
CA TYR A 62 4.30 1.37 12.75
C TYR A 62 5.62 0.56 12.78
N SER A 63 5.58 -0.64 13.35
CA SER A 63 6.67 -1.62 13.29
C SER A 63 6.85 -2.23 11.90
N ALA A 64 5.80 -2.26 11.09
CA ALA A 64 5.78 -2.84 9.74
C ALA A 64 6.01 -1.76 8.66
N VAL A 65 5.45 -0.56 8.86
CA VAL A 65 5.59 0.63 8.00
C VAL A 65 5.81 1.85 8.88
N SER A 66 6.95 2.53 8.76
CA SER A 66 7.25 3.69 9.61
C SER A 66 6.34 4.89 9.27
N LEU A 67 6.19 5.80 10.23
CA LEU A 67 5.42 7.03 10.06
C LEU A 67 5.92 7.86 8.86
N ALA A 68 7.24 7.94 8.65
CA ALA A 68 7.81 8.66 7.51
C ALA A 68 7.37 8.10 6.15
N VAL A 69 7.22 6.78 6.05
CA VAL A 69 6.70 6.13 4.83
C VAL A 69 5.20 6.39 4.67
N GLN A 70 4.43 6.40 5.76
CA GLN A 70 3.02 6.79 5.69
C GLN A 70 2.86 8.23 5.17
N GLU A 71 3.63 9.18 5.72
CA GLU A 71 3.59 10.58 5.29
C GLU A 71 4.01 10.75 3.82
N GLU A 72 5.03 10.00 3.36
CA GLU A 72 5.43 9.95 1.95
C GLU A 72 4.26 9.50 1.07
N LEU A 73 3.56 8.43 1.47
CA LEU A 73 2.46 7.86 0.70
C LEU A 73 1.22 8.75 0.68
N GLU A 74 0.88 9.39 1.81
CA GLU A 74 -0.22 10.37 1.88
C GLU A 74 -0.02 11.53 0.90
N ALA A 75 1.22 11.97 0.67
CA ALA A 75 1.53 13.01 -0.31
C ALA A 75 1.36 12.54 -1.78
N LEU A 76 1.36 11.23 -2.03
CA LEU A 76 1.21 10.62 -3.36
C LEU A 76 -0.24 10.26 -3.71
N VAL A 77 -1.10 10.08 -2.71
CA VAL A 77 -2.51 9.71 -2.91
C VAL A 77 -3.28 10.88 -3.53
N TYR A 78 -4.12 10.58 -4.52
CA TYR A 78 -4.91 11.59 -5.23
C TYR A 78 -6.21 11.90 -4.47
N PRO A 79 -6.62 13.18 -4.36
CA PRO A 79 -7.91 13.55 -3.78
C PRO A 79 -9.12 13.16 -4.65
#